data_AF-A0A7C2WAR9-F1
#
_entry.id   AF-A0A7C2WAR9-F1
#
_cell.length_a   1.000
_cell.length_b   1.000
_cell.length_c   1.000
_cell.angle_alpha   90.00
_cell.angle_beta   90.00
_cell.angle_gamma   90.00
#
_symmetry.space_group_name_H-M   'P 1'
#
loop_
_entity.id
_entity.type
_entity.pdbx_description
1 polymer ?
#
loop_
_entity_poly.entity_id
_entity_poly.type
_entity_poly.pdbx_seq_one_letter_code
_entity_poly.pdbx_strand_id
1 'polypeptide(L)'
;MVLLQALFLLSMTSNSGVISNDYLIVSPLIADGKGIGFKIETREGRWIADLLLGSQGDIRAGSVEVKDRSIRLENLEADLTPSLGPDSFVEIKLSPDDPYPQVSFRLDIESFDEKLWREKIGDVPFHFLVCSLPGAEIFHQRGWNIPTPIIDPYPLQGRQTGYGRQISSLWSRDWTYCPPIGAYPLATVGLWKPSQRKYVAYDFHGSRLTDGSEKYIASAYCWKLKGAKQFFT
;
A
#
# COMPACT_ATOMS: atom_id res chain seq x y z
N MET A 1 56.02 -5.91 9.30
CA MET A 1 55.18 -6.22 8.12
C MET A 1 53.74 -5.97 8.54
N VAL A 2 53.21 -4.79 8.25
CA VAL A 2 51.92 -4.30 8.74
C VAL A 2 50.96 -4.31 7.55
N LEU A 3 49.92 -5.14 7.60
CA LEU A 3 48.77 -5.04 6.70
C LEU A 3 47.58 -4.55 7.53
N LEU A 4 47.33 -3.24 7.46
CA LEU A 4 46.10 -2.63 7.95
C LEU A 4 45.05 -2.81 6.85
N GLN A 5 44.09 -3.72 7.05
CA GLN A 5 42.91 -3.80 6.20
C GLN A 5 42.05 -2.57 6.47
N ALA A 6 42.00 -1.66 5.50
CA ALA A 6 41.04 -0.56 5.49
C ALA A 6 39.66 -1.13 5.15
N LEU A 7 38.82 -1.32 6.18
CA LEU A 7 37.38 -1.48 5.98
C LEU A 7 36.84 -0.14 5.45
N PHE A 8 36.49 -0.10 4.17
CA PHE A 8 35.62 0.95 3.64
C PHE A 8 34.22 0.73 4.20
N LEU A 9 33.95 1.33 5.36
CA LEU A 9 32.59 1.62 5.79
C LEU A 9 32.06 2.68 4.83
N LEU A 10 31.26 2.27 3.85
CA LEU A 10 30.35 3.18 3.16
C LEU A 10 29.39 3.72 4.23
N SER A 11 29.73 4.89 4.75
CA SER A 11 28.80 5.76 5.45
C SER A 11 27.67 6.09 4.47
N MET A 12 26.53 5.41 4.63
CA MET A 12 25.26 5.91 4.15
C MET A 12 25.05 7.25 4.84
N THR A 13 25.39 8.32 4.15
CA THR A 13 25.00 9.67 4.55
C THR A 13 23.48 9.69 4.53
N SER A 14 22.88 9.61 5.72
CA SER A 14 21.45 9.79 5.90
C SER A 14 21.12 11.26 5.61
N ASN A 15 21.04 11.63 4.33
CA ASN A 15 20.12 12.68 3.95
C ASN A 15 18.78 12.19 4.47
N SER A 16 18.17 12.91 5.43
CA SER A 16 16.80 12.62 5.84
C SER A 16 15.95 12.79 4.59
N GLY A 17 15.69 11.68 3.90
CA GLY A 17 15.19 11.58 2.53
C GLY A 17 13.72 11.95 2.42
N VAL A 18 13.38 13.12 2.93
CA VAL A 18 12.03 13.63 3.08
C VAL A 18 11.77 14.61 1.94
N ILE A 19 10.59 14.51 1.34
CA ILE A 19 10.08 15.49 0.37
C ILE A 19 8.88 16.20 0.97
N SER A 20 8.60 17.42 0.49
CA SER A 20 7.43 18.15 0.93
C SER A 20 6.91 19.14 -0.12
N ASN A 21 5.64 19.49 0.01
CA ASN A 21 4.99 20.61 -0.70
C ASN A 21 4.27 21.50 0.33
N ASP A 22 3.28 22.27 -0.09
CA ASP A 22 2.58 23.21 0.79
C ASP A 22 1.59 22.53 1.75
N TYR A 23 1.30 21.24 1.55
CA TYR A 23 0.27 20.49 2.26
C TYR A 23 0.82 19.29 3.05
N LEU A 24 1.84 18.63 2.50
CA LEU A 24 2.28 17.32 2.95
C LEU A 24 3.80 17.25 3.17
N ILE A 25 4.16 16.31 4.03
CA ILE A 25 5.51 15.79 4.21
C ILE A 25 5.46 14.29 3.93
N VAL A 26 6.35 13.80 3.08
CA VAL A 26 6.49 12.37 2.78
C VAL A 26 7.92 11.94 3.07
N SER A 27 8.07 10.82 3.76
CA SER A 27 9.36 10.23 4.10
C SER A 27 9.35 8.72 3.85
N PRO A 28 10.50 8.10 3.53
CA PRO A 28 10.58 6.65 3.39
C PRO A 28 10.44 5.99 4.76
N LEU A 29 9.68 4.90 4.81
CA LEU A 29 9.67 3.98 5.94
C LEU A 29 10.79 2.96 5.74
N ILE A 30 11.71 2.87 6.69
CA ILE A 30 12.87 1.97 6.63
C ILE A 30 12.77 0.94 7.76
N ALA A 31 12.95 -0.34 7.45
CA ALA A 31 13.12 -1.42 8.41
C ALA A 31 14.29 -2.32 7.98
N ASP A 32 15.17 -2.66 8.92
CA ASP A 32 16.38 -3.46 8.68
C ASP A 32 17.26 -2.92 7.52
N GLY A 33 17.33 -1.59 7.38
CA GLY A 33 18.09 -0.93 6.31
C GLY A 33 17.46 -1.02 4.92
N LYS A 34 16.24 -1.56 4.79
CA LYS A 34 15.48 -1.67 3.54
C LYS A 34 14.23 -0.79 3.59
N GLY A 35 13.82 -0.26 2.44
CA GLY A 35 12.58 0.52 2.33
C GLY A 35 11.36 -0.38 2.40
N ILE A 36 10.39 -0.09 3.27
CA ILE A 36 9.15 -0.87 3.39
C ILE A 36 7.91 -0.09 2.95
N GLY A 37 8.08 1.17 2.58
CA GLY A 37 6.98 2.04 2.20
C GLY A 37 7.27 3.52 2.43
N PHE A 38 6.21 4.29 2.64
CA PHE A 38 6.23 5.74 2.83
C PHE A 38 5.32 6.13 3.99
N LYS A 39 5.77 7.11 4.76
CA LYS A 39 4.99 7.78 5.79
C LYS A 39 4.50 9.10 5.24
N ILE A 40 3.21 9.36 5.33
CA ILE A 40 2.58 10.58 4.84
C ILE A 40 2.05 11.38 6.03
N GLU A 41 2.43 12.65 6.12
CA GLU A 41 2.11 13.54 7.22
C GLU A 41 1.65 14.91 6.71
N THR A 42 0.90 15.64 7.53
CA THR A 42 0.64 17.07 7.27
C THR A 42 1.91 17.88 7.46
N ARG A 43 1.92 19.14 7.03
CA ARG A 43 3.04 20.08 7.29
C ARG A 43 3.34 20.29 8.77
N GLU A 44 2.34 20.13 9.63
CA GLU A 44 2.52 20.19 11.08
C GLU A 44 3.07 18.88 11.68
N GLY A 45 3.45 17.90 10.86
CA GLY A 45 3.97 16.61 11.31
C GLY A 45 2.90 15.68 11.88
N ARG A 46 1.61 15.89 11.52
CA ARG A 46 0.55 14.98 11.96
C ARG A 46 0.44 13.82 10.98
N TRP A 47 0.52 12.60 11.51
CA TRP A 47 0.37 11.38 10.72
C TRP A 47 -0.98 11.33 9.97
N ILE A 48 -0.92 11.06 8.66
CA ILE A 48 -2.09 10.84 7.80
C ILE A 48 -2.29 9.35 7.60
N ALA A 49 -1.33 8.69 6.95
CA ALA A 49 -1.34 7.26 6.63
C ALA A 49 0.07 6.75 6.35
N ASP A 50 0.21 5.43 6.41
CA ASP A 50 1.37 4.72 5.88
C ASP A 50 0.96 4.01 4.59
N LEU A 51 1.78 4.16 3.56
CA LEU A 51 1.73 3.37 2.34
C LEU A 51 2.85 2.33 2.43
N LEU A 52 2.49 1.06 2.62
CA LEU A 52 3.42 -0.05 2.73
C LEU A 52 3.51 -0.80 1.40
N LEU A 53 4.70 -1.32 1.08
CA LEU A 53 4.87 -2.16 -0.10
C LEU A 53 4.11 -3.49 0.04
N GLY A 54 4.16 -4.11 1.21
CA GLY A 54 3.42 -5.33 1.56
C GLY A 54 2.81 -5.25 2.96
N SER A 55 1.91 -6.17 3.31
CA SER A 55 1.17 -6.13 4.58
C SER A 55 2.00 -6.50 5.81
N GLN A 56 3.17 -7.12 5.61
CA GLN A 56 3.99 -7.67 6.69
C GLN A 56 5.48 -7.31 6.55
N GLY A 57 5.81 -6.31 5.72
CA GLY A 57 7.20 -6.06 5.32
C GLY A 57 7.78 -7.23 4.51
N ASP A 58 6.89 -7.97 3.85
CA ASP A 58 7.14 -9.10 2.96
C ASP A 58 7.62 -8.66 1.57
N ILE A 59 7.47 -7.36 1.25
CA ILE A 59 8.06 -6.71 0.09
C ILE A 59 8.87 -5.52 0.60
N ARG A 60 10.11 -5.42 0.14
CA ARG A 60 11.08 -4.41 0.59
C ARG A 60 11.84 -3.85 -0.61
N ALA A 61 12.33 -2.63 -0.50
CA ALA A 61 13.16 -1.97 -1.50
C ALA A 61 14.63 -2.03 -1.09
N GLY A 62 15.48 -2.45 -2.02
CA GLY A 62 16.92 -2.48 -1.86
C GLY A 62 17.56 -1.09 -1.86
N SER A 63 16.92 -0.11 -2.51
CA SER A 63 17.39 1.27 -2.57
C SER A 63 16.25 2.27 -2.42
N VAL A 64 16.61 3.45 -1.89
CA VAL A 64 15.74 4.62 -1.80
C VAL A 64 16.45 5.77 -2.47
N GLU A 65 15.87 6.27 -3.57
CA GLU A 65 16.33 7.48 -4.23
C GLU A 65 15.41 8.64 -3.83
N VAL A 66 16.01 9.78 -3.52
CA VAL A 66 15.27 11.03 -3.25
C VAL A 66 15.80 12.09 -4.19
N LYS A 67 14.91 12.62 -5.02
CA LYS A 67 15.25 13.60 -6.04
C LYS A 67 14.14 14.64 -6.15
N ASP A 68 14.50 15.90 -6.01
CA ASP A 68 13.57 17.03 -6.02
C ASP A 68 12.42 16.85 -5.01
N ARG A 69 11.19 16.66 -5.50
CA ARG A 69 10.00 16.34 -4.72
C ARG A 69 9.50 14.93 -5.03
N SER A 70 10.42 14.00 -5.26
CA SER A 70 10.13 12.59 -5.50
C SER A 70 10.94 11.70 -4.57
N ILE A 71 10.30 10.65 -4.04
CA ILE A 71 10.96 9.53 -3.37
C ILE A 71 10.61 8.28 -4.16
N ARG A 72 11.64 7.54 -4.54
CA ARG A 72 11.52 6.32 -5.33
C ARG A 72 12.17 5.15 -4.60
N LEU A 73 11.38 4.09 -4.41
CA LEU A 73 11.78 2.81 -3.85
C LEU A 73 12.01 1.85 -5.03
N GLU A 74 13.23 1.33 -5.16
CA GLU A 74 13.65 0.47 -6.28
C GLU A 74 14.30 -0.81 -5.77
N ASN A 75 14.64 -1.70 -6.71
CA ASN A 75 15.17 -3.03 -6.41
C ASN A 75 14.24 -3.75 -5.42
N LEU A 76 12.96 -3.84 -5.80
CA LEU A 76 11.95 -4.45 -4.95
C LEU A 76 12.23 -5.95 -4.82
N GLU A 77 12.22 -6.44 -3.60
CA GLU A 77 12.48 -7.83 -3.23
C GLU A 77 11.32 -8.31 -2.36
N ALA A 78 10.75 -9.47 -2.69
CA ALA A 78 9.88 -10.18 -1.76
C ALA A 78 10.70 -11.13 -0.88
N ASP A 79 10.25 -11.40 0.35
CA ASP A 79 10.94 -12.29 1.31
C ASP A 79 11.12 -13.72 0.76
N LEU A 80 10.12 -14.25 0.04
CA LEU A 80 10.15 -15.59 -0.55
C LEU A 80 9.57 -15.63 -1.96
N THR A 81 8.40 -15.02 -2.15
CA THR A 81 7.68 -14.98 -3.42
C THR A 81 6.73 -13.78 -3.43
N PRO A 82 6.44 -13.13 -4.57
CA PRO A 82 6.96 -13.36 -5.92
C PRO A 82 8.45 -13.02 -6.09
N SER A 83 9.09 -13.55 -7.14
CA SER A 83 10.32 -12.91 -7.65
C SER A 83 9.92 -11.70 -8.50
N LEU A 84 10.58 -10.57 -8.24
CA LEU A 84 10.28 -9.30 -8.87
C LEU A 84 11.39 -8.91 -9.85
N GLY A 85 11.00 -8.45 -11.03
CA GLY A 85 11.95 -7.97 -12.02
C GLY A 85 12.69 -6.71 -11.56
N PRO A 86 13.93 -6.48 -12.05
CA PRO A 86 14.83 -5.43 -11.56
C PRO A 86 14.30 -4.00 -11.78
N ASP A 87 13.41 -3.82 -12.76
CA ASP A 87 12.81 -2.52 -13.07
C ASP A 87 11.55 -2.22 -12.20
N SER A 88 11.23 -3.09 -11.23
CA SER A 88 10.09 -2.86 -10.33
C SER A 88 10.39 -1.71 -9.36
N PHE A 89 9.40 -0.83 -9.15
CA PHE A 89 9.53 0.35 -8.30
C PHE A 89 8.19 0.83 -7.74
N VAL A 90 8.26 1.65 -6.69
CA VAL A 90 7.19 2.56 -6.25
C VAL A 90 7.76 3.94 -6.06
N GLU A 91 7.07 4.95 -6.57
CA GLU A 91 7.46 6.35 -6.49
C GLU A 91 6.32 7.18 -5.92
N ILE A 92 6.64 8.07 -4.98
CA ILE A 92 5.76 9.16 -4.57
C ILE A 92 6.35 10.48 -5.04
N LYS A 93 5.56 11.24 -5.78
CA LYS A 93 5.90 12.59 -6.24
C LYS A 93 4.91 13.62 -5.69
N LEU A 94 5.44 14.76 -5.24
CA LEU A 94 4.66 15.91 -4.80
C LEU A 94 4.76 17.06 -5.79
N SER A 95 3.60 17.60 -6.16
CA SER A 95 3.48 18.88 -6.88
C SER A 95 3.36 20.03 -5.87
N PRO A 96 3.86 21.24 -6.17
CA PRO A 96 3.80 22.38 -5.23
C PRO A 96 2.39 22.68 -4.71
N ASP A 97 1.42 22.79 -5.63
CA ASP A 97 0.07 23.30 -5.35
C ASP A 97 -1.00 22.19 -5.31
N ASP A 98 -0.60 20.93 -5.12
CA ASP A 98 -1.52 19.79 -5.08
C ASP A 98 -1.48 19.11 -3.70
N PRO A 99 -2.58 19.06 -2.94
CA PRO A 99 -2.61 18.35 -1.66
C PRO A 99 -2.57 16.83 -1.82
N TYR A 100 -2.67 16.28 -3.03
CA TYR A 100 -2.70 14.85 -3.28
C TYR A 100 -1.36 14.36 -3.89
N PRO A 101 -0.67 13.41 -3.24
CA PRO A 101 0.56 12.85 -3.78
C PRO A 101 0.26 11.97 -5.00
N GLN A 102 1.09 12.07 -6.04
CA GLN A 102 1.06 11.12 -7.14
C GLN A 102 1.82 9.86 -6.74
N VAL A 103 1.18 8.70 -6.87
CA VAL A 103 1.81 7.38 -6.70
C VAL A 103 1.99 6.74 -8.07
N SER A 104 3.22 6.42 -8.43
CA SER A 104 3.56 5.69 -9.67
C SER A 104 4.24 4.39 -9.29
N PHE A 105 3.95 3.30 -9.99
CA PHE A 105 4.61 2.03 -9.74
C PHE A 105 4.75 1.20 -11.00
N ARG A 106 5.76 0.33 -11.00
CA ARG A 106 5.87 -0.82 -11.89
C ARG A 106 6.12 -2.03 -11.02
N LEU A 107 5.35 -3.09 -11.24
CA LEU A 107 5.57 -4.36 -10.56
C LEU A 107 5.64 -5.46 -11.62
N ASP A 108 6.84 -5.97 -11.82
CA ASP A 108 7.10 -7.04 -12.78
C ASP A 108 7.21 -8.36 -12.01
N ILE A 109 6.18 -9.20 -12.10
CA ILE A 109 6.14 -10.50 -11.41
C ILE A 109 6.71 -11.55 -12.36
N GLU A 110 7.96 -11.94 -12.13
CA GLU A 110 8.64 -12.95 -12.97
C GLU A 110 8.19 -14.37 -12.62
N SER A 111 7.99 -14.64 -11.31
CA SER A 111 7.49 -15.92 -10.84
C SER A 111 6.70 -15.76 -9.53
N PHE A 112 5.76 -16.67 -9.30
CA PHE A 112 4.96 -16.73 -8.08
C PHE A 112 4.75 -18.18 -7.65
N ASP A 113 5.13 -18.50 -6.41
CA ASP A 113 4.90 -19.80 -5.79
C ASP A 113 3.70 -19.70 -4.85
N GLU A 114 2.56 -20.18 -5.32
CA GLU A 114 1.31 -20.14 -4.56
C GLU A 114 1.41 -20.89 -3.22
N LYS A 115 2.17 -22.00 -3.18
CA LYS A 115 2.29 -22.80 -1.97
C LYS A 115 3.09 -22.05 -0.91
N LEU A 116 4.24 -21.49 -1.28
CA LEU A 116 5.06 -20.68 -0.37
C LEU A 116 4.30 -19.44 0.10
N TRP A 117 3.54 -18.79 -0.78
CA TRP A 117 2.69 -17.66 -0.41
C TRP A 117 1.64 -18.06 0.65
N ARG A 118 0.93 -19.17 0.41
CA ARG A 118 -0.08 -19.69 1.36
C ARG A 118 0.53 -20.05 2.71
N GLU A 119 1.72 -20.67 2.72
CA GLU A 119 2.42 -21.03 3.95
C GLU A 119 2.89 -19.80 4.74
N LYS A 120 3.44 -18.79 4.05
CA LYS A 120 4.03 -17.61 4.69
C LYS A 120 3.00 -16.55 5.06
N ILE A 121 2.11 -16.21 4.13
CA ILE A 121 1.17 -15.08 4.25
C ILE A 121 -0.19 -15.58 4.71
N GLY A 122 -0.74 -16.58 4.02
CA GLY A 122 -2.04 -17.20 4.30
C GLY A 122 -2.84 -17.45 3.01
N ASP A 123 -4.04 -18.01 3.15
CA ASP A 123 -4.98 -18.20 2.04
C ASP A 123 -5.64 -16.86 1.65
N VAL A 124 -4.87 -15.99 1.00
CA VAL A 124 -5.26 -14.65 0.57
C VAL A 124 -4.56 -14.31 -0.76
N PRO A 125 -5.12 -13.42 -1.60
CA PRO A 125 -4.45 -13.01 -2.83
C PRO A 125 -3.13 -12.30 -2.54
N PHE A 126 -2.22 -12.31 -3.53
CA PHE A 126 -1.09 -11.38 -3.56
C PHE A 126 -1.61 -9.94 -3.48
N HIS A 127 -0.97 -9.11 -2.66
CA HIS A 127 -1.37 -7.72 -2.44
C HIS A 127 -0.14 -6.84 -2.24
N PHE A 128 -0.24 -5.62 -2.74
CA PHE A 128 0.85 -4.67 -2.89
C PHE A 128 0.29 -3.24 -2.78
N LEU A 129 1.09 -2.27 -2.35
CA LEU A 129 0.63 -0.90 -2.04
C LEU A 129 -0.45 -0.86 -0.96
N VAL A 130 -0.18 -1.55 0.14
CA VAL A 130 -1.05 -1.61 1.31
C VAL A 130 -1.15 -0.23 1.97
N CYS A 131 -2.34 0.35 2.00
CA CYS A 131 -2.59 1.59 2.73
C CYS A 131 -3.42 1.32 3.98
N SER A 132 -2.80 1.53 5.15
CA SER A 132 -3.39 1.19 6.45
C SER A 132 -4.01 2.41 7.13
N LEU A 133 -5.26 2.27 7.58
CA LEU A 133 -5.94 3.27 8.42
C LEU A 133 -6.63 2.60 9.61
N PRO A 134 -5.90 2.30 10.69
CA PRO A 134 -6.48 1.65 11.87
C PRO A 134 -7.60 2.46 12.53
N GLY A 135 -8.71 1.77 12.79
CA GLY A 135 -9.95 2.32 13.30
C GLY A 135 -10.81 3.00 12.23
N ALA A 136 -10.57 2.76 10.94
CA ALA A 136 -11.46 3.20 9.88
C ALA A 136 -12.85 2.58 10.06
N GLU A 137 -13.87 3.42 10.00
CA GLU A 137 -15.27 3.04 10.23
C GLU A 137 -15.95 2.61 8.92
N ILE A 138 -15.45 3.11 7.78
CA ILE A 138 -16.01 2.85 6.46
C ILE A 138 -14.89 2.44 5.50
N PHE A 139 -15.12 1.37 4.74
CA PHE A 139 -14.42 1.03 3.52
C PHE A 139 -15.19 1.58 2.33
N HIS A 140 -14.54 2.41 1.52
CA HIS A 140 -15.11 2.99 0.31
C HIS A 140 -14.56 2.28 -0.92
N GLN A 141 -15.44 1.74 -1.77
CA GLN A 141 -15.10 1.27 -3.11
C GLN A 141 -16.30 1.44 -4.04
N ARG A 142 -16.08 1.68 -5.33
CA ARG A 142 -17.18 1.70 -6.35
C ARG A 142 -18.30 2.72 -6.08
N GLY A 143 -18.05 3.75 -5.26
CA GLY A 143 -19.09 4.66 -4.77
C GLY A 143 -19.95 4.12 -3.63
N TRP A 144 -19.62 2.96 -3.07
CA TRP A 144 -20.28 2.36 -1.92
C TRP A 144 -19.49 2.61 -0.64
N ASN A 145 -20.19 3.12 0.37
CA ASN A 145 -19.69 3.23 1.74
C ASN A 145 -20.08 1.97 2.51
N ILE A 146 -19.13 1.06 2.66
CA ILE A 146 -19.31 -0.24 3.31
C ILE A 146 -18.84 -0.10 4.76
N PRO A 147 -19.69 -0.37 5.77
CA PRO A 147 -19.23 -0.29 7.14
C PRO A 147 -18.20 -1.38 7.44
N THR A 148 -17.13 -1.00 8.13
CA THR A 148 -16.14 -1.96 8.62
C THR A 148 -16.66 -2.63 9.90
N PRO A 149 -16.03 -3.75 10.33
CA PRO A 149 -16.37 -4.37 11.61
C PRO A 149 -16.22 -3.47 12.86
N ILE A 150 -15.64 -2.27 12.74
CA ILE A 150 -15.62 -1.28 13.82
C ILE A 150 -17.03 -0.82 14.18
N ILE A 151 -17.89 -0.60 13.18
CA ILE A 151 -19.22 -0.02 13.40
C ILE A 151 -20.36 -0.98 13.06
N ASP A 152 -20.14 -1.93 12.14
CA ASP A 152 -21.10 -2.99 11.84
C ASP A 152 -20.34 -4.25 11.38
N PRO A 153 -20.38 -5.36 12.15
CA PRO A 153 -19.75 -6.60 11.73
C PRO A 153 -20.50 -7.28 10.58
N TYR A 154 -21.77 -6.96 10.33
CA TYR A 154 -22.63 -7.69 9.39
C TYR A 154 -22.06 -7.82 7.97
N PRO A 155 -21.53 -6.76 7.31
CA PRO A 155 -21.09 -6.84 5.91
C PRO A 155 -19.89 -7.75 5.66
N LEU A 156 -19.06 -7.99 6.67
CA LEU A 156 -17.81 -8.75 6.51
C LEU A 156 -17.74 -9.99 7.40
N GLN A 157 -18.07 -9.83 8.68
CA GLN A 157 -17.92 -10.86 9.72
C GLN A 157 -19.25 -11.52 10.12
N GLY A 158 -20.38 -10.92 9.73
CA GLY A 158 -21.70 -11.42 10.08
C GLY A 158 -22.11 -12.70 9.36
N ARG A 159 -23.05 -13.44 9.96
CA ARG A 159 -23.67 -14.61 9.33
C ARG A 159 -24.68 -14.16 8.27
N GLN A 160 -24.19 -13.99 7.05
CA GLN A 160 -25.00 -13.61 5.89
C GLN A 160 -25.69 -14.84 5.29
N THR A 161 -27.01 -14.95 5.42
CA THR A 161 -27.82 -16.05 4.84
C THR A 161 -28.62 -15.56 3.63
N GLY A 162 -28.50 -16.18 2.45
CA GLY A 162 -29.28 -15.84 1.24
C GLY A 162 -28.45 -15.33 0.05
N TYR A 163 -29.09 -15.19 -1.13
CA TYR A 163 -28.46 -14.74 -2.37
C TYR A 163 -27.99 -13.27 -2.30
N GLY A 164 -26.80 -12.98 -2.85
CA GLY A 164 -26.26 -11.62 -3.00
C GLY A 164 -25.69 -10.97 -1.74
N ARG A 165 -25.49 -11.73 -0.65
CA ARG A 165 -25.25 -11.16 0.69
C ARG A 165 -23.80 -11.07 1.16
N GLN A 166 -22.81 -11.39 0.33
CA GLN A 166 -21.43 -11.50 0.81
C GLN A 166 -20.52 -10.45 0.18
N ILE A 167 -20.18 -9.44 0.99
CA ILE A 167 -19.03 -8.57 0.68
C ILE A 167 -17.73 -9.26 1.09
N SER A 168 -17.78 -10.18 2.05
CA SER A 168 -16.65 -11.04 2.37
C SER A 168 -16.23 -11.89 1.17
N SER A 169 -14.94 -12.09 1.02
CA SER A 169 -14.36 -13.01 0.06
C SER A 169 -14.66 -14.48 0.38
N LEU A 170 -14.36 -15.36 -0.56
CA LEU A 170 -14.38 -16.81 -0.35
C LEU A 170 -13.13 -17.33 0.37
N TRP A 171 -12.01 -16.60 0.32
CA TRP A 171 -10.73 -17.02 0.90
C TRP A 171 -10.64 -16.72 2.40
N SER A 172 -11.21 -15.59 2.86
CA SER A 172 -11.20 -15.23 4.27
C SER A 172 -12.35 -14.29 4.65
N ARG A 173 -12.89 -14.49 5.85
CA ARG A 173 -13.86 -13.56 6.46
C ARG A 173 -13.23 -12.22 6.82
N ASP A 174 -11.91 -12.12 6.89
CA ASP A 174 -11.21 -10.86 7.14
C ASP A 174 -11.01 -10.01 5.87
N TRP A 175 -11.40 -10.51 4.70
CA TRP A 175 -11.20 -9.84 3.42
C TRP A 175 -12.50 -9.62 2.68
N THR A 176 -12.64 -8.47 2.01
CA THR A 176 -13.71 -8.28 1.03
C THR A 176 -13.41 -9.04 -0.26
N TYR A 177 -14.42 -9.26 -1.12
CA TYR A 177 -14.17 -9.64 -2.51
C TYR A 177 -13.27 -8.60 -3.19
N CYS A 178 -12.56 -9.02 -4.24
CA CYS A 178 -11.54 -8.23 -4.93
C CYS A 178 -11.93 -8.03 -6.40
N PRO A 179 -12.83 -7.08 -6.72
CA PRO A 179 -13.22 -6.80 -8.09
C PRO A 179 -12.14 -5.92 -8.77
N PRO A 180 -11.96 -6.04 -10.10
CA PRO A 180 -11.01 -5.20 -10.83
C PRO A 180 -11.45 -3.73 -10.81
N ILE A 181 -10.51 -2.79 -10.61
CA ILE A 181 -10.79 -1.34 -10.57
C ILE A 181 -11.43 -0.87 -11.88
N GLY A 182 -11.03 -1.44 -13.02
CA GLY A 182 -11.62 -1.16 -14.33
C GLY A 182 -13.15 -1.37 -14.41
N ALA A 183 -13.74 -2.18 -13.51
CA ALA A 183 -15.18 -2.40 -13.42
C ALA A 183 -15.90 -1.44 -12.45
N TYR A 184 -15.19 -0.47 -11.87
CA TYR A 184 -15.74 0.44 -10.87
C TYR A 184 -16.39 1.64 -11.55
N PRO A 185 -17.63 2.01 -11.19
CA PRO A 185 -18.23 3.27 -11.63
C PRO A 185 -17.37 4.48 -11.24
N LEU A 186 -16.85 4.47 -10.00
CA LEU A 186 -15.87 5.45 -9.50
C LEU A 186 -14.55 4.74 -9.24
N ALA A 187 -13.48 5.18 -9.90
CA ALA A 187 -12.15 4.54 -9.89
C ALA A 187 -11.38 4.78 -8.57
N THR A 188 -12.07 4.68 -7.44
CA THR A 188 -11.54 5.05 -6.13
C THR A 188 -11.76 3.91 -5.14
N VAL A 189 -10.74 3.67 -4.32
CA VAL A 189 -10.79 2.75 -3.20
C VAL A 189 -10.10 3.40 -2.00
N GLY A 190 -10.69 3.29 -0.81
CA GLY A 190 -10.09 3.91 0.36
C GLY A 190 -10.77 3.59 1.67
N LEU A 191 -10.26 4.18 2.74
CA LEU A 191 -10.76 4.06 4.10
C LEU A 191 -11.12 5.43 4.66
N TRP A 192 -12.27 5.48 5.32
CA TRP A 192 -12.78 6.69 5.96
C TRP A 192 -12.98 6.46 7.46
N LYS A 193 -12.45 7.40 8.24
CA LYS A 193 -12.59 7.51 9.69
C LYS A 193 -13.27 8.84 10.03
N PRO A 194 -14.59 8.95 9.83
CA PRO A 194 -15.36 10.17 10.09
C PRO A 194 -15.17 10.72 11.51
N SER A 195 -15.06 9.85 12.52
CA SER A 195 -14.76 10.23 13.91
C SER A 195 -13.48 11.07 14.07
N GLN A 196 -12.54 10.97 13.12
CA GLN A 196 -11.31 11.76 13.06
C GLN A 196 -11.23 12.68 11.85
N ARG A 197 -12.34 12.84 11.09
CA ARG A 197 -12.40 13.63 9.83
C ARG A 197 -11.28 13.26 8.85
N LYS A 198 -10.94 11.98 8.76
CA LYS A 198 -9.80 11.49 7.97
C LYS A 198 -10.27 10.51 6.90
N TYR A 199 -9.91 10.80 5.65
CA TYR A 199 -10.14 9.93 4.50
C TYR A 199 -8.83 9.73 3.74
N VAL A 200 -8.54 8.48 3.38
CA VAL A 200 -7.35 8.10 2.62
C VAL A 200 -7.77 7.14 1.52
N ALA A 201 -7.33 7.38 0.29
CA ALA A 201 -7.75 6.62 -0.87
C ALA A 201 -6.71 6.64 -1.98
N TYR A 202 -6.77 5.63 -2.83
CA TYR A 202 -6.21 5.70 -4.18
C TYR A 202 -7.28 6.16 -5.15
N ASP A 203 -6.93 7.12 -5.99
CA ASP A 203 -7.73 7.61 -7.10
C ASP A 203 -7.07 7.21 -8.42
N PHE A 204 -7.77 6.38 -9.19
CA PHE A 204 -7.34 5.87 -10.49
C PHE A 204 -8.07 6.53 -11.67
N HIS A 205 -8.77 7.66 -11.48
CA HIS A 205 -9.36 8.39 -12.61
C HIS A 205 -8.28 8.91 -13.55
N GLY A 206 -7.12 9.30 -13.02
CA GLY A 206 -5.97 9.75 -13.81
C GLY A 206 -5.51 8.68 -14.80
N SER A 207 -5.23 7.46 -14.34
CA SER A 207 -4.83 6.35 -15.21
C SER A 207 -5.96 5.93 -16.15
N ARG A 208 -7.21 5.88 -15.67
CA ARG A 208 -8.39 5.59 -16.49
C ARG A 208 -8.55 6.50 -17.70
N LEU A 209 -8.29 7.80 -17.51
CA LEU A 209 -8.43 8.81 -18.57
C LEU A 209 -7.18 8.93 -19.45
N THR A 210 -6.07 8.29 -19.09
CA THR A 210 -4.79 8.38 -19.80
C THR A 210 -4.38 7.04 -20.42
N ASP A 211 -3.72 6.17 -19.66
CA ASP A 211 -3.11 4.94 -20.18
C ASP A 211 -3.97 3.68 -20.00
N GLY A 212 -5.07 3.77 -19.25
CA GLY A 212 -5.97 2.65 -18.96
C GLY A 212 -5.31 1.54 -18.14
N SER A 213 -4.24 1.83 -17.39
CA SER A 213 -3.49 0.86 -16.60
C SER A 213 -4.27 0.35 -15.37
N GLU A 214 -5.29 1.08 -14.91
CA GLU A 214 -6.11 0.71 -13.77
C GLU A 214 -6.94 -0.56 -14.01
N LYS A 215 -7.12 -0.99 -15.27
CA LYS A 215 -7.81 -2.24 -15.58
C LYS A 215 -7.02 -3.49 -15.14
N TYR A 216 -5.72 -3.36 -14.92
CA TYR A 216 -4.84 -4.47 -14.50
C TYR A 216 -4.74 -4.63 -12.99
N ILE A 217 -5.39 -3.75 -12.22
CA ILE A 217 -5.41 -3.81 -10.77
C ILE A 217 -6.81 -4.14 -10.27
N ALA A 218 -6.85 -4.82 -9.15
CA ALA A 218 -8.05 -5.07 -8.35
C ALA A 218 -7.77 -4.60 -6.94
N SER A 219 -8.83 -4.28 -6.19
CA SER A 219 -8.65 -3.82 -4.82
C SER A 219 -9.51 -4.59 -3.84
N ALA A 220 -9.05 -4.70 -2.60
CA ALA A 220 -9.83 -5.26 -1.51
C ALA A 220 -9.52 -4.57 -0.19
N TYR A 221 -10.44 -4.69 0.76
CA TYR A 221 -10.21 -4.33 2.14
C TYR A 221 -9.91 -5.56 2.98
N CYS A 222 -8.93 -5.43 3.86
CA CYS A 222 -8.60 -6.39 4.89
C CYS A 222 -8.87 -5.81 6.28
N TRP A 223 -9.78 -6.43 7.02
CA TRP A 223 -10.02 -6.15 8.44
C TRP A 223 -8.80 -6.51 9.29
N LYS A 224 -8.25 -7.70 9.07
CA LYS A 224 -7.16 -8.25 9.87
C LYS A 224 -6.31 -9.21 9.06
N LEU A 225 -5.03 -8.88 8.89
CA LEU A 225 -4.01 -9.82 8.44
C LEU A 225 -2.69 -9.52 9.15
N LYS A 226 -2.44 -10.25 10.25
CA LYS A 226 -1.19 -10.18 11.00
C LYS A 226 -0.78 -8.74 11.36
N GLY A 227 0.26 -8.21 10.72
CA GLY A 227 0.89 -6.91 10.99
C GLY A 227 0.05 -5.72 10.54
N ALA A 228 -0.17 -5.56 9.24
CA ALA A 228 -1.11 -4.56 8.72
C ALA A 228 -2.55 -4.99 9.01
N LYS A 229 -3.28 -4.16 9.76
CA LYS A 229 -4.70 -4.37 10.04
C LYS A 229 -5.47 -3.19 9.50
N GLN A 230 -6.70 -3.43 9.04
CA GLN A 230 -7.58 -2.38 8.54
C GLN A 230 -6.91 -1.58 7.42
N PHE A 231 -6.60 -2.28 6.34
CA PHE A 231 -5.97 -1.69 5.17
C PHE A 231 -6.78 -1.99 3.91
N PHE A 232 -6.60 -1.15 2.91
CA PHE A 232 -6.98 -1.44 1.53
C PHE A 232 -5.71 -1.59 0.69
N THR A 233 -5.84 -2.34 -0.39
CA THR A 233 -4.80 -2.67 -1.35
C THR A 233 -5.41 -2.73 -2.73
#